data_AF-A0A950QQV5-F1
#
_entry.id   AF-A0A950QQV5-F1
#
_cell.length_a   1.000
_cell.length_b   1.000
_cell.length_c   1.000
_cell.angle_alpha   90.00
_cell.angle_beta   90.00
_cell.angle_gamma   90.00
#
_symmetry.space_group_name_H-M   'P 1'
#
loop_
_entity.id
_entity.type
_entity.pdbx_description
1 polymer ?
#
loop_
_entity_poly.entity_id
_entity_poly.type
_entity_poly.pdbx_seq_one_letter_code
_entity_poly.pdbx_strand_id
1 'polypeptide(L)'
;MKSICFRAAFALSSAAFLMLPGSASAQSSPTLQLRTSFAGQYDTDLGWRPTYGTPSRHYPDAAPTIAAGQYEGQTRLFLGTYNSLGQFFNALQGPDNIHNAQQDLASVFGGVSAGYLVTQAQILRDLSPVQLPGQPVQLWDRYVIAARANNPNTNRSYIVFSVTRYNPAGEAGQCTYWFDTNDSQTSGLYADSPRFSTDGNALLITANMYSFSDNRFQYAKLWMYPKTAIYNDASLGTCPAAPSAPASLVLNMPNADGSLPFSVIPAKSNDTGTSAYLVNALLNGGNALTVWKLDTADPTQINGVYGPVSTNPYSVPPNAEQAGTSALITTWGSRLFNAVYRTGSGLWTVNTTGCTPNGDTAQRACVQWYQIDPNSFTVQRQGLVRTAGYHYYAPAIAANDEGDALLAFNGSAADHHVGVYY
;
A
#
# COMPACT_ATOMS: atom_id res chain seq x y z
N MET A 1 39.81 -55.65 50.16
CA MET A 1 39.54 -54.84 48.94
C MET A 1 38.02 -54.72 48.82
N LYS A 2 37.41 -53.64 49.35
CA LYS A 2 36.78 -52.51 48.60
C LYS A 2 35.88 -53.01 47.44
N SER A 3 34.58 -52.72 47.30
CA SER A 3 33.69 -51.72 47.90
C SER A 3 32.24 -51.97 47.40
N ILE A 4 31.25 -51.95 48.32
CA ILE A 4 29.95 -51.20 48.30
C ILE A 4 29.03 -51.37 47.05
N CYS A 5 27.95 -52.19 47.14
CA CYS A 5 26.52 -51.91 47.46
C CYS A 5 25.70 -51.21 46.34
N PHE A 6 24.68 -51.86 45.71
CA PHE A 6 23.24 -52.02 46.11
C PHE A 6 22.46 -50.68 46.15
N ARG A 7 21.22 -50.45 45.66
CA ARG A 7 19.98 -51.23 45.37
C ARG A 7 19.02 -50.33 44.54
N ALA A 8 18.29 -50.85 43.55
CA ALA A 8 16.93 -51.42 43.58
C ALA A 8 15.73 -50.44 43.74
N ALA A 9 15.04 -50.30 42.60
CA ALA A 9 13.64 -50.05 42.26
C ALA A 9 12.51 -49.85 43.32
N PHE A 10 11.71 -48.81 43.01
CA PHE A 10 10.23 -48.67 42.94
C PHE A 10 9.31 -49.12 44.10
N ALA A 11 8.51 -48.14 44.58
CA ALA A 11 7.04 -48.24 44.63
C ALA A 11 6.39 -46.86 44.79
N LEU A 12 5.11 -46.78 44.40
CA LEU A 12 4.29 -45.62 44.03
C LEU A 12 3.93 -44.61 45.15
N SER A 13 3.75 -43.37 44.71
CA SER A 13 2.53 -42.54 44.82
C SER A 13 2.85 -41.10 45.26
N SER A 14 2.35 -40.10 44.53
CA SER A 14 1.81 -38.83 45.07
C SER A 14 1.48 -37.83 43.95
N ALA A 15 0.22 -37.37 44.01
CA ALA A 15 -0.32 -36.05 43.71
C ALA A 15 0.29 -35.19 42.57
N ALA A 16 -0.60 -34.86 41.62
CA ALA A 16 -0.44 -33.76 40.68
C ALA A 16 -0.19 -32.42 41.41
N PHE A 17 0.87 -31.73 41.01
CA PHE A 17 1.08 -30.32 41.30
C PHE A 17 0.94 -29.55 39.97
N LEU A 18 -0.15 -28.81 39.83
CA LEU A 18 -0.30 -27.80 38.77
C LEU A 18 0.83 -26.77 38.93
N MET A 19 1.71 -26.67 37.94
CA MET A 19 2.51 -25.47 37.74
C MET A 19 1.76 -24.57 36.75
N LEU A 20 1.19 -23.49 37.27
CA LEU A 20 0.70 -22.36 36.46
C LEU A 20 1.92 -21.71 35.79
N PRO A 21 1.87 -21.40 34.47
CA PRO A 21 2.90 -20.58 33.86
C PRO A 21 2.83 -19.16 34.47
N GLY A 22 3.99 -18.70 34.93
CA GLY A 22 4.16 -17.38 35.53
C GLY A 22 3.72 -16.27 34.58
N SER A 23 3.00 -15.31 35.15
CA SER A 23 2.66 -14.04 34.51
C SER A 23 3.94 -13.34 34.08
N ALA A 24 4.18 -13.30 32.76
CA ALA A 24 5.11 -12.35 32.18
C ALA A 24 4.60 -10.95 32.52
N SER A 25 5.36 -10.23 33.36
CA SER A 25 5.12 -8.83 33.67
C SER A 25 5.03 -8.06 32.36
N ALA A 26 3.92 -7.36 32.15
CA ALA A 26 3.74 -6.39 31.08
C ALA A 26 4.88 -5.37 31.17
N GLN A 27 5.90 -5.53 30.34
CA GLN A 27 6.96 -4.56 30.20
C GLN A 27 6.31 -3.33 29.58
N SER A 28 6.31 -2.21 30.31
CA SER A 28 5.88 -0.92 29.79
C SER A 28 6.82 -0.52 28.65
N SER A 29 6.44 -0.85 27.42
CA SER A 29 7.17 -0.46 26.22
C SER A 29 6.92 1.01 25.89
N PRO A 30 7.95 1.70 25.34
CA PRO A 30 8.09 3.14 25.42
C PRO A 30 7.05 3.91 24.60
N THR A 31 6.76 5.13 25.04
CA THR A 31 6.03 6.16 24.32
C THR A 31 6.57 6.31 22.89
N LEU A 32 5.66 6.30 21.90
CA LEU A 32 5.94 6.65 20.51
C LEU A 32 6.83 7.90 20.45
N GLN A 33 8.03 7.76 19.87
CA GLN A 33 8.82 8.92 19.49
C GLN A 33 8.54 9.24 18.03
N LEU A 34 7.85 10.35 17.79
CA LEU A 34 7.84 10.98 16.48
C LEU A 34 9.30 11.27 16.11
N ARG A 35 9.88 10.47 15.21
CA ARG A 35 11.20 10.78 14.66
C ARG A 35 11.00 11.83 13.57
N THR A 36 11.19 13.09 13.94
CA THR A 36 11.21 14.23 13.01
C THR A 36 12.49 14.31 12.17
N SER A 37 13.37 13.31 12.30
CA SER A 37 14.57 13.16 11.47
C SER A 37 14.67 11.71 11.03
N PHE A 38 14.78 11.55 9.72
CA PHE A 38 15.01 10.28 9.06
C PHE A 38 16.23 10.51 8.20
N ALA A 39 17.38 9.95 8.60
CA ALA A 39 18.64 10.06 7.88
C ALA A 39 18.61 9.25 6.57
N GLY A 40 17.61 9.49 5.73
CA GLY A 40 17.64 9.13 4.31
C GLY A 40 18.67 10.02 3.62
N GLN A 41 19.14 9.58 2.46
CA GLN A 41 20.18 10.22 1.64
C GLN A 41 19.93 11.72 1.30
N TYR A 42 18.75 12.25 1.63
CA TYR A 42 18.31 13.62 1.31
C TYR A 42 17.75 14.37 2.54
N ASP A 43 18.06 13.92 3.76
CA ASP A 43 17.77 14.64 5.01
C ASP A 43 18.70 15.85 5.10
N THR A 44 18.26 16.98 4.56
CA THR A 44 18.92 18.28 4.74
C THR A 44 18.18 19.06 5.83
N ASP A 45 18.80 20.10 6.42
CA ASP A 45 18.17 21.01 7.41
C ASP A 45 16.87 21.71 6.90
N LEU A 46 16.46 21.44 5.66
CA LEU A 46 15.32 22.00 4.94
C LEU A 46 14.32 20.92 4.45
N GLY A 47 14.48 19.65 4.86
CA GLY A 47 13.70 18.51 4.37
C GLY A 47 14.08 18.07 2.94
N TRP A 48 13.38 17.05 2.45
CA TRP A 48 13.56 16.51 1.09
C TRP A 48 13.21 17.60 0.06
N ARG A 49 14.21 18.13 -0.66
CA ARG A 49 13.98 18.98 -1.84
C ARG A 49 13.92 18.08 -3.08
N PRO A 50 12.74 17.78 -3.66
CA PRO A 50 12.72 17.28 -5.03
C PRO A 50 13.49 18.30 -5.90
N THR A 51 14.53 17.84 -6.59
CA THR A 51 15.39 18.67 -7.43
C THR A 51 14.56 19.48 -8.42
N TYR A 52 14.93 20.74 -8.60
CA TYR A 52 14.28 21.76 -9.44
C TYR A 52 14.12 21.29 -10.91
N GLY A 53 13.10 20.50 -11.19
CA GLY A 53 12.57 20.25 -12.52
C GLY A 53 11.24 20.97 -12.66
N THR A 54 11.29 22.30 -12.83
CA THR A 54 10.16 23.25 -12.91
C THR A 54 9.18 23.20 -11.72
N PRO A 55 8.96 24.31 -10.98
CA PRO A 55 7.85 24.35 -10.02
C PRO A 55 6.57 23.98 -10.76
N SER A 56 5.76 23.10 -10.20
CA SER A 56 4.44 22.74 -10.73
C SER A 56 3.49 23.93 -10.60
N ARG A 57 3.79 25.03 -11.30
CA ARG A 57 2.90 26.16 -11.49
C ARG A 57 1.66 25.62 -12.18
N HIS A 58 0.51 25.73 -11.51
CA HIS A 58 -0.83 25.47 -12.07
C HIS A 58 -1.32 24.01 -12.13
N TYR A 59 -0.81 23.09 -11.29
CA TYR A 59 -1.31 21.72 -11.26
C TYR A 59 -2.27 21.48 -10.07
N PRO A 60 -3.56 21.18 -10.32
CA PRO A 60 -4.57 21.04 -9.26
C PRO A 60 -4.54 19.70 -8.52
N ASP A 61 -3.78 18.71 -9.01
CA ASP A 61 -3.86 17.30 -8.61
C ASP A 61 -2.50 16.75 -8.16
N ALA A 62 -2.40 16.26 -6.92
CA ALA A 62 -1.21 15.56 -6.41
C ALA A 62 -1.58 14.27 -5.66
N ALA A 63 -0.98 13.14 -6.07
CA ALA A 63 -1.06 11.86 -5.36
C ALA A 63 0.36 11.31 -5.20
N PRO A 64 0.95 11.29 -4.00
CA PRO A 64 2.21 10.63 -3.79
C PRO A 64 1.96 9.13 -3.68
N THR A 65 2.72 8.34 -4.44
CA THR A 65 2.84 6.90 -4.19
C THR A 65 4.22 6.68 -3.59
N ILE A 66 4.31 6.33 -2.31
CA ILE A 66 5.57 6.00 -1.66
C ILE A 66 5.78 4.48 -1.69
N ALA A 67 6.92 4.04 -2.19
CA ALA A 67 7.49 2.74 -1.85
C ALA A 67 8.75 2.96 -1.02
N ALA A 68 8.81 2.35 0.15
CA ALA A 68 10.00 2.36 1.01
C ALA A 68 10.62 0.97 1.04
N GLY A 69 11.95 0.87 0.98
CA GLY A 69 12.63 -0.42 1.04
C GLY A 69 14.12 -0.30 1.32
N GLN A 70 14.71 -1.31 1.95
CA GLN A 70 16.16 -1.36 2.17
C GLN A 70 16.90 -1.97 0.97
N TYR A 71 17.94 -1.30 0.49
CA TYR A 71 18.94 -1.84 -0.43
C TYR A 71 20.33 -1.53 0.14
N GLU A 72 21.20 -2.54 0.28
CA GLU A 72 22.55 -2.41 0.86
C GLU A 72 22.58 -1.73 2.25
N GLY A 73 21.57 -2.01 3.08
CA GLY A 73 21.47 -1.42 4.43
C GLY A 73 20.99 0.03 4.46
N GLN A 74 20.62 0.62 3.32
CA GLN A 74 20.04 1.96 3.24
C GLN A 74 18.55 1.89 2.89
N THR A 75 17.73 2.62 3.64
CA THR A 75 16.30 2.77 3.32
C THR A 75 16.11 3.78 2.19
N ARG A 76 15.47 3.36 1.10
CA ARG A 76 15.18 4.16 -0.09
C ARG A 76 13.68 4.42 -0.20
N LEU A 77 13.34 5.67 -0.53
CA LEU A 77 11.98 6.14 -0.80
C LEU A 77 11.83 6.35 -2.32
N PHE A 78 10.86 5.70 -2.93
CA PHE A 78 10.48 5.87 -4.33
C PHE A 78 9.14 6.58 -4.39
N LEU A 79 9.09 7.73 -5.06
CA LEU A 79 7.85 8.46 -5.35
C LEU A 79 7.43 8.16 -6.78
N GLY A 80 6.26 7.53 -6.95
CA GLY A 80 5.62 7.41 -8.24
C GLY A 80 5.01 8.75 -8.64
N THR A 81 5.73 9.56 -9.41
CA THR A 81 5.16 10.75 -10.05
C THR A 81 4.45 10.38 -11.36
N TYR A 82 3.34 11.07 -11.63
CA TYR A 82 2.45 10.87 -12.78
C TYR A 82 3.17 10.81 -14.14
N ASN A 83 2.47 10.21 -15.12
CA ASN A 83 2.71 9.92 -16.56
C ASN A 83 3.90 10.52 -17.35
N SER A 84 4.58 11.56 -16.89
CA SER A 84 5.68 12.23 -17.60
C SER A 84 7.03 12.16 -16.90
N LEU A 85 7.13 11.69 -15.64
CA LEU A 85 8.37 11.81 -14.85
C LEU A 85 8.64 10.60 -13.94
N GLY A 86 8.50 9.38 -14.44
CA GLY A 86 9.03 8.20 -13.75
C GLY A 86 10.54 8.11 -13.96
N GLN A 87 11.35 8.64 -13.03
CA GLN A 87 12.77 8.27 -12.97
C GLN A 87 12.91 7.00 -12.13
N PHE A 88 13.23 5.88 -12.78
CA PHE A 88 13.48 4.60 -12.13
C PHE A 88 14.95 4.52 -11.70
N PHE A 89 15.20 4.33 -10.40
CA PHE A 89 16.55 4.26 -9.88
C PHE A 89 17.10 2.83 -9.91
N ASN A 90 18.14 2.61 -10.72
CA ASN A 90 18.93 1.38 -10.70
C ASN A 90 20.02 1.50 -9.64
N ALA A 91 19.94 0.64 -8.64
CA ALA A 91 20.80 0.64 -7.48
C ALA A 91 22.28 0.31 -7.77
N LEU A 92 22.56 -0.38 -8.87
CA LEU A 92 23.90 -0.84 -9.24
C LEU A 92 24.73 0.20 -10.00
N GLN A 93 24.17 1.37 -10.34
CA GLN A 93 24.76 2.25 -11.37
C GLN A 93 24.94 3.73 -10.97
N GLY A 94 24.55 4.12 -9.75
CA GLY A 94 24.77 5.47 -9.21
C GLY A 94 23.81 6.56 -9.76
N PRO A 95 23.82 7.75 -9.15
CA PRO A 95 22.76 8.76 -9.32
C PRO A 95 22.75 9.50 -10.67
N ASP A 96 23.85 9.51 -11.44
CA ASP A 96 24.04 10.46 -12.56
C ASP A 96 24.49 9.81 -13.89
N ASN A 97 24.19 8.54 -14.15
CA ASN A 97 24.56 7.90 -15.42
C ASN A 97 23.37 7.38 -16.23
N ILE A 98 23.55 7.52 -17.55
CA ILE A 98 22.60 7.34 -18.65
C ILE A 98 22.06 5.90 -18.71
N HIS A 99 21.13 5.51 -17.84
CA HIS A 99 20.25 4.32 -17.97
C HIS A 99 18.98 4.41 -17.07
N ASN A 100 18.63 5.59 -16.55
CA ASN A 100 17.28 5.86 -16.04
C ASN A 100 16.29 5.57 -17.18
N ALA A 101 15.41 4.59 -17.02
CA ALA A 101 14.41 4.30 -18.04
C ALA A 101 13.38 5.44 -18.08
N GLN A 102 13.65 6.50 -18.86
CA GLN A 102 12.59 7.34 -19.42
C GLN A 102 11.86 6.51 -20.49
N GLN A 103 11.13 5.50 -20.03
CA GLN A 103 10.13 4.82 -20.82
C GLN A 103 8.80 5.44 -20.45
N ASP A 104 8.07 5.95 -21.45
CA ASP A 104 6.69 6.32 -21.20
C ASP A 104 5.92 5.10 -20.70
N LEU A 105 4.89 5.32 -19.89
CA LEU A 105 4.17 4.23 -19.24
C LEU A 105 3.60 3.21 -20.26
N ALA A 106 3.29 3.65 -21.48
CA ALA A 106 2.80 2.76 -22.54
C ALA A 106 3.90 1.84 -23.08
N SER A 107 5.13 2.33 -23.20
CA SER A 107 6.32 1.56 -23.59
C SER A 107 6.71 0.53 -22.53
N VAL A 108 6.55 0.85 -21.23
CA VAL A 108 6.71 -0.12 -20.14
C VAL A 108 5.74 -1.31 -20.30
N PHE A 109 4.53 -1.09 -20.81
CA PHE A 109 3.57 -2.18 -21.02
C PHE A 109 3.61 -2.76 -22.44
N GLY A 110 4.71 -2.59 -23.17
CA GLY A 110 4.91 -3.20 -24.49
C GLY A 110 4.02 -2.59 -25.58
N GLY A 111 3.58 -1.35 -25.41
CA GLY A 111 2.71 -0.66 -26.35
C GLY A 111 1.27 -1.14 -26.25
N VAL A 112 0.54 -0.71 -25.21
CA VAL A 112 -0.92 -0.85 -25.19
C VAL A 112 -1.47 -0.24 -26.48
N SER A 113 -2.35 -0.98 -27.18
CA SER A 113 -2.79 -0.63 -28.54
C SER A 113 -3.29 0.82 -28.66
N ALA A 114 -3.22 1.39 -29.86
CA ALA A 114 -3.73 2.74 -30.14
C ALA A 114 -5.17 2.92 -29.59
N GLY A 115 -5.39 4.03 -28.88
CA GLY A 115 -6.70 4.40 -28.31
C GLY A 115 -6.90 4.12 -26.81
N TYR A 116 -5.95 3.48 -26.14
CA TYR A 116 -5.98 3.32 -24.68
C TYR A 116 -5.26 4.45 -23.95
N LEU A 117 -5.90 4.99 -22.92
CA LEU A 117 -5.34 5.92 -21.96
C LEU A 117 -4.75 5.14 -20.79
N VAL A 118 -3.43 5.05 -20.73
CA VAL A 118 -2.71 4.41 -19.62
C VAL A 118 -2.39 5.48 -18.56
N THR A 119 -2.97 5.32 -17.37
CA THR A 119 -2.93 6.35 -16.30
C THR A 119 -2.93 5.71 -14.92
N GLN A 120 -2.72 6.54 -13.87
CA GLN A 120 -2.79 6.12 -12.46
C GLN A 120 -1.85 4.96 -12.12
N ALA A 121 -0.60 5.05 -12.59
CA ALA A 121 0.41 4.04 -12.32
C ALA A 121 0.75 3.96 -10.82
N GLN A 122 1.06 2.75 -10.36
CA GLN A 122 1.59 2.46 -9.04
C GLN A 122 2.79 1.52 -9.15
N ILE A 123 3.70 1.68 -8.21
CA ILE A 123 4.89 0.85 -8.08
C ILE A 123 4.85 0.17 -6.71
N LEU A 124 5.11 -1.12 -6.70
CA LEU A 124 5.29 -1.94 -5.52
C LEU A 124 6.68 -2.54 -5.54
N ARG A 125 7.24 -2.70 -4.34
CA ARG A 125 8.37 -3.58 -4.08
C ARG A 125 7.86 -4.69 -3.19
N ASP A 126 8.09 -5.91 -3.61
CA ASP A 126 7.69 -7.13 -2.94
C ASP A 126 8.96 -7.88 -2.53
N LEU A 127 9.15 -8.00 -1.22
CA LEU A 127 10.25 -8.72 -0.59
C LEU A 127 9.82 -10.10 -0.08
N SER A 128 8.53 -10.44 -0.20
CA SER A 128 8.04 -11.69 0.34
C SER A 128 8.71 -12.85 -0.40
N PRO A 129 9.25 -13.83 0.33
CA PRO A 129 9.74 -15.06 -0.27
C PRO A 129 8.66 -15.72 -1.12
N VAL A 130 9.01 -16.15 -2.33
CA VAL A 130 8.09 -16.92 -3.18
C VAL A 130 8.58 -18.35 -3.29
N GLN A 131 7.72 -19.29 -2.89
CA GLN A 131 7.97 -20.71 -3.08
C GLN A 131 7.26 -21.18 -4.35
N LEU A 132 8.02 -21.41 -5.42
CA LEU A 132 7.48 -22.04 -6.62
C LEU A 132 7.38 -23.56 -6.42
N PRO A 133 6.37 -24.24 -7.01
CA PRO A 133 6.23 -25.68 -6.88
C PRO A 133 7.50 -26.44 -7.29
N GLY A 134 8.02 -27.27 -6.39
CA GLY A 134 9.23 -28.08 -6.64
C GLY A 134 10.55 -27.30 -6.62
N GLN A 135 10.57 -26.04 -6.18
CA GLN A 135 11.76 -25.19 -6.13
C GLN A 135 12.09 -24.72 -4.71
N PRO A 136 13.36 -24.40 -4.41
CA PRO A 136 13.71 -23.70 -3.18
C PRO A 136 13.04 -22.31 -3.14
N VAL A 137 12.85 -21.80 -1.94
CA VAL A 137 12.29 -20.47 -1.70
C VAL A 137 13.16 -19.40 -2.37
N GLN A 138 12.55 -18.58 -3.21
CA GLN A 138 13.19 -17.46 -3.91
C GLN A 138 13.09 -16.19 -3.06
N LEU A 139 14.23 -15.54 -2.80
CA LEU A 139 14.34 -14.30 -2.01
C LEU A 139 14.62 -13.05 -2.85
N TRP A 140 14.32 -13.11 -4.16
CA TRP A 140 14.62 -12.01 -5.06
C TRP A 140 13.65 -10.85 -4.86
N ASP A 141 14.18 -9.62 -4.78
CA ASP A 141 13.37 -8.40 -4.77
C ASP A 141 12.55 -8.30 -6.06
N ARG A 142 11.23 -8.26 -5.96
CA ARG A 142 10.36 -8.08 -7.12
C ARG A 142 9.80 -6.67 -7.13
N TYR A 143 9.89 -6.00 -8.27
CA TYR A 143 9.16 -4.77 -8.49
C TYR A 143 7.94 -5.06 -9.36
N VAL A 144 6.79 -4.50 -8.97
CA VAL A 144 5.56 -4.56 -9.75
C VAL A 144 5.17 -3.14 -10.11
N ILE A 145 5.02 -2.88 -11.41
CA ILE A 145 4.45 -1.63 -11.91
C ILE A 145 3.09 -1.98 -12.48
N ALA A 146 2.07 -1.23 -12.10
CA ALA A 146 0.72 -1.48 -12.59
C ALA A 146 -0.03 -0.19 -12.85
N ALA A 147 -0.97 -0.21 -13.79
CA ALA A 147 -1.77 0.95 -14.18
C ALA A 147 -3.13 0.49 -14.71
N ARG A 148 -4.06 1.45 -14.84
CA ARG A 148 -5.26 1.23 -15.66
C ARG A 148 -5.00 1.58 -17.11
N ALA A 149 -5.69 0.91 -18.02
CA ALA A 149 -5.74 1.23 -19.43
C ALA A 149 -7.21 1.28 -19.88
N ASN A 150 -7.73 2.48 -20.15
CA ASN A 150 -9.11 2.69 -20.54
C ASN A 150 -9.22 3.18 -21.98
N ASN A 151 -10.17 2.64 -22.74
CA ASN A 151 -10.55 3.13 -24.05
C ASN A 151 -12.02 3.59 -24.02
N PRO A 152 -12.28 4.91 -23.90
CA PRO A 152 -13.63 5.45 -23.82
C PRO A 152 -14.40 5.35 -25.15
N ASN A 153 -13.74 5.17 -26.29
CA ASN A 153 -14.42 5.03 -27.57
C ASN A 153 -15.05 3.63 -27.73
N THR A 154 -14.43 2.62 -27.12
CA THR A 154 -14.90 1.23 -27.18
C THR A 154 -15.47 0.72 -25.86
N ASN A 155 -15.58 1.57 -24.84
CA ASN A 155 -15.97 1.23 -23.47
C ASN A 155 -15.22 0.01 -22.92
N ARG A 156 -13.90 -0.01 -23.09
CA ARG A 156 -13.02 -1.08 -22.61
C ARG A 156 -12.10 -0.59 -21.50
N SER A 157 -11.89 -1.42 -20.49
CA SER A 157 -11.06 -1.12 -19.33
C SER A 157 -10.25 -2.35 -18.96
N TYR A 158 -8.95 -2.14 -18.80
CA TYR A 158 -8.00 -3.17 -18.41
C TYR A 158 -7.16 -2.68 -17.24
N ILE A 159 -6.68 -3.62 -16.44
CA ILE A 159 -5.48 -3.42 -15.63
C ILE A 159 -4.32 -4.02 -16.38
N VAL A 160 -3.24 -3.25 -16.49
CA VAL A 160 -1.96 -3.68 -17.06
C VAL A 160 -0.92 -3.66 -15.96
N PHE A 161 -0.08 -4.68 -15.89
CA PHE A 161 1.00 -4.73 -14.91
C PHE A 161 2.22 -5.47 -15.42
N SER A 162 3.39 -5.08 -14.94
CA SER A 162 4.68 -5.67 -15.26
C SER A 162 5.39 -6.02 -13.97
N VAL A 163 6.01 -7.18 -13.94
CA VAL A 163 6.79 -7.69 -12.81
C VAL A 163 8.23 -7.88 -13.24
N THR A 164 9.20 -7.52 -12.40
CA THR A 164 10.61 -7.86 -12.62
C THR A 164 10.78 -9.35 -12.95
N ARG A 165 11.55 -9.64 -14.00
CA ARG A 165 11.94 -10.97 -14.43
C ARG A 165 13.38 -11.25 -14.04
N TYR A 166 13.66 -12.43 -13.50
CA TYR A 166 15.02 -12.88 -13.14
C TYR A 166 15.46 -14.07 -13.98
N ASN A 167 16.77 -14.22 -14.20
CA ASN A 167 17.40 -15.45 -14.70
C ASN A 167 18.57 -15.83 -13.77
N PRO A 168 19.33 -16.92 -14.03
CA PRO A 168 20.45 -17.29 -13.15
C PRO A 168 21.57 -16.23 -13.05
N ALA A 169 21.65 -15.30 -14.00
CA ALA A 169 22.61 -14.19 -14.01
C ALA A 169 22.10 -12.93 -13.28
N GLY A 170 20.84 -12.90 -12.83
CA GLY A 170 20.23 -11.78 -12.12
C GLY A 170 18.99 -11.22 -12.81
N GLU A 171 18.73 -9.93 -12.61
CA GLU A 171 17.60 -9.23 -13.24
C GLU A 171 17.73 -9.26 -14.78
N ALA A 172 16.67 -9.70 -15.44
CA ALA A 172 16.65 -10.02 -16.86
C ALA A 172 15.48 -9.36 -17.61
N GLY A 173 14.96 -8.24 -17.09
CA GLY A 173 13.85 -7.48 -17.67
C GLY A 173 12.55 -7.66 -16.90
N GLN A 174 11.43 -7.84 -17.61
CA GLN A 174 10.10 -7.87 -17.01
C GLN A 174 9.14 -8.84 -17.71
N CYS A 175 8.14 -9.31 -16.97
CA CYS A 175 6.99 -10.04 -17.45
C CYS A 175 5.76 -9.15 -17.39
N THR A 176 5.12 -8.90 -18.53
CA THR A 176 3.99 -7.98 -18.67
C THR A 176 2.70 -8.75 -18.89
N TYR A 177 1.66 -8.36 -18.17
CA TYR A 177 0.35 -8.99 -18.13
C TYR A 177 -0.76 -7.93 -18.18
N TRP A 178 -1.95 -8.37 -18.57
CA TRP A 178 -3.16 -7.57 -18.50
C TRP A 178 -4.39 -8.45 -18.29
N PHE A 179 -5.47 -7.85 -17.82
CA PHE A 179 -6.78 -8.49 -17.78
C PHE A 179 -7.90 -7.46 -17.94
N ASP A 180 -9.03 -7.88 -18.53
CA ASP A 180 -10.23 -7.06 -18.66
C ASP A 180 -10.88 -6.92 -17.27
N THR A 181 -11.13 -5.68 -16.83
CA THR A 181 -11.72 -5.41 -15.51
C THR A 181 -13.16 -5.88 -15.41
N ASN A 182 -13.79 -6.15 -16.54
CA ASN A 182 -15.18 -6.54 -16.66
C ASN A 182 -15.36 -8.04 -16.87
N ASP A 183 -14.36 -8.86 -16.52
CA ASP A 183 -14.38 -10.33 -16.61
C ASP A 183 -14.77 -10.83 -18.00
N SER A 184 -14.21 -10.19 -19.03
CA SER A 184 -14.51 -10.45 -20.45
C SER A 184 -15.96 -10.15 -20.88
N GLN A 185 -16.74 -9.46 -20.04
CA GLN A 185 -18.07 -8.95 -20.38
C GLN A 185 -17.99 -7.49 -20.83
N THR A 186 -18.84 -7.08 -21.76
CA THR A 186 -19.06 -5.65 -22.04
C THR A 186 -20.00 -5.09 -20.98
N SER A 187 -19.49 -4.78 -19.79
CA SER A 187 -20.30 -4.20 -18.70
C SER A 187 -20.54 -2.69 -18.87
N GLY A 188 -19.81 -2.04 -19.79
CA GLY A 188 -19.81 -0.59 -19.91
C GLY A 188 -19.14 0.11 -18.72
N LEU A 189 -18.34 -0.61 -17.92
CA LEU A 189 -17.64 -0.06 -16.75
C LEU A 189 -16.14 0.06 -16.97
N TYR A 190 -15.53 0.96 -16.20
CA TYR A 190 -14.10 1.17 -16.16
C TYR A 190 -13.56 1.24 -14.73
N ALA A 191 -12.32 0.79 -14.57
CA ALA A 191 -11.60 0.90 -13.30
C ALA A 191 -11.06 2.32 -13.10
N ASP A 192 -11.40 2.91 -11.98
CA ASP A 192 -10.83 4.16 -11.49
C ASP A 192 -10.09 3.97 -10.17
N SER A 193 -8.98 4.69 -10.06
CA SER A 193 -8.13 4.73 -8.88
C SER A 193 -7.73 3.33 -8.43
N PRO A 194 -7.15 2.49 -9.33
CA PRO A 194 -6.77 1.15 -8.93
C PRO A 194 -5.72 1.23 -7.83
N ARG A 195 -5.74 0.30 -6.88
CA ARG A 195 -4.77 0.19 -5.79
C ARG A 195 -4.18 -1.20 -5.80
N PHE A 196 -2.86 -1.26 -5.63
CA PHE A 196 -2.11 -2.50 -5.72
C PHE A 196 -1.43 -2.79 -4.39
N SER A 197 -1.40 -4.05 -4.00
CA SER A 197 -0.57 -4.54 -2.91
C SER A 197 -0.15 -5.98 -3.13
N THR A 198 0.81 -6.44 -2.34
CA THR A 198 1.20 -7.84 -2.25
C THR A 198 1.10 -8.31 -0.81
N ASP A 199 0.94 -9.61 -0.62
CA ASP A 199 1.16 -10.29 0.67
C ASP A 199 2.16 -11.44 0.50
N GLY A 200 2.11 -12.53 1.28
CA GLY A 200 2.98 -13.69 1.06
C GLY A 200 2.71 -14.44 -0.26
N ASN A 201 1.45 -14.50 -0.71
CA ASN A 201 1.01 -15.47 -1.73
C ASN A 201 0.47 -14.82 -3.00
N ALA A 202 0.03 -13.56 -2.94
CA ALA A 202 -0.75 -12.94 -3.99
C ALA A 202 -0.36 -11.49 -4.31
N LEU A 203 -0.70 -11.09 -5.53
CA LEU A 203 -0.90 -9.69 -5.92
C LEU A 203 -2.39 -9.37 -5.78
N LEU A 204 -2.71 -8.35 -4.99
CA LEU A 204 -4.07 -7.86 -4.76
C LEU A 204 -4.26 -6.53 -5.48
N ILE A 205 -5.40 -6.41 -6.16
CA ILE A 205 -5.74 -5.24 -6.96
C ILE A 205 -7.16 -4.85 -6.62
N THR A 206 -7.39 -3.62 -6.19
CA THR A 206 -8.74 -3.08 -6.05
C THR A 206 -8.95 -1.92 -7.01
N ALA A 207 -10.19 -1.64 -7.38
CA ALA A 207 -10.55 -0.39 -8.07
C ALA A 207 -12.00 -0.02 -7.76
N ASN A 208 -12.32 1.26 -7.97
CA ASN A 208 -13.70 1.70 -8.07
C ASN A 208 -14.17 1.49 -9.51
N MET A 209 -15.29 0.81 -9.70
CA MET A 209 -15.89 0.59 -11.01
C MET A 209 -16.89 1.69 -11.32
N TYR A 210 -16.65 2.42 -12.39
CA TYR A 210 -17.47 3.54 -12.87
C TYR A 210 -18.09 3.21 -14.21
N SER A 211 -19.29 3.72 -14.49
CA SER A 211 -19.88 3.60 -15.81
C SER A 211 -19.23 4.55 -16.81
N PHE A 212 -18.89 4.06 -18.01
CA PHE A 212 -18.46 4.89 -19.12
C PHE A 212 -19.57 5.85 -19.61
N SER A 213 -20.85 5.48 -19.44
CA SER A 213 -21.96 6.24 -20.02
C SER A 213 -22.27 7.55 -19.28
N ASP A 214 -22.16 7.54 -17.95
CA ASP A 214 -22.57 8.66 -17.11
C ASP A 214 -21.57 9.00 -16.00
N ASN A 215 -20.40 8.35 -16.01
CA ASN A 215 -19.33 8.58 -15.07
C ASN A 215 -19.74 8.39 -13.59
N ARG A 216 -20.69 7.48 -13.31
CA ARG A 216 -21.12 7.17 -11.95
C ARG A 216 -20.47 5.92 -11.38
N PHE A 217 -20.07 6.02 -10.11
CA PHE A 217 -19.61 4.90 -9.31
C PHE A 217 -20.70 3.83 -9.21
N GLN A 218 -20.32 2.57 -9.39
CA GLN A 218 -21.21 1.40 -9.28
C GLN A 218 -20.88 0.57 -8.04
N TYR A 219 -19.61 0.18 -7.89
CA TYR A 219 -19.10 -0.63 -6.78
C TYR A 219 -17.57 -0.61 -6.75
N ALA A 220 -16.97 -1.04 -5.64
CA ALA A 220 -15.56 -1.41 -5.62
C ALA A 220 -15.39 -2.90 -5.97
N LYS A 221 -14.28 -3.26 -6.61
CA LYS A 221 -13.96 -4.64 -7.00
C LYS A 221 -12.53 -5.00 -6.61
N LEU A 222 -12.34 -6.25 -6.20
CA LEU A 222 -11.06 -6.87 -5.92
C LEU A 222 -10.73 -7.90 -7.01
N TRP A 223 -9.46 -7.95 -7.41
CA TRP A 223 -8.85 -9.04 -8.15
C TRP A 223 -7.64 -9.57 -7.40
N MET A 224 -7.43 -10.88 -7.46
CA MET A 224 -6.32 -11.57 -6.80
C MET A 224 -5.62 -12.51 -7.78
N TYR A 225 -4.30 -12.36 -7.87
CA TYR A 225 -3.43 -13.25 -8.64
C TYR A 225 -2.50 -14.03 -7.71
N PRO A 226 -2.41 -15.36 -7.87
CA PRO A 226 -1.32 -16.12 -7.27
C PRO A 226 0.02 -15.59 -7.77
N LYS A 227 0.98 -15.31 -6.87
CA LYS A 227 2.34 -14.90 -7.28
C LYS A 227 3.00 -15.95 -8.16
N THR A 228 2.75 -17.23 -7.89
CA THR A 228 3.25 -18.36 -8.70
C THR A 228 2.77 -18.32 -10.15
N ALA A 229 1.70 -17.61 -10.47
CA ALA A 229 1.19 -17.45 -11.83
C ALA A 229 1.83 -16.27 -12.59
N ILE A 230 2.45 -15.31 -11.90
CA ILE A 230 2.96 -14.06 -12.49
C ILE A 230 4.46 -13.83 -12.26
N TYR A 231 5.06 -14.50 -11.28
CA TYR A 231 6.48 -14.41 -11.00
C TYR A 231 7.20 -15.55 -11.68
N ASN A 232 8.21 -15.20 -12.47
CA ASN A 232 8.95 -16.19 -13.21
C ASN A 232 9.89 -17.01 -12.32
N ASP A 233 10.10 -18.26 -12.71
CA ASP A 233 11.19 -19.05 -12.16
C ASP A 233 12.53 -18.46 -12.61
N ALA A 234 13.29 -17.93 -11.65
CA ALA A 234 14.61 -17.38 -11.87
C ALA A 234 15.61 -18.41 -12.44
N SER A 235 15.41 -19.71 -12.22
CA SER A 235 16.27 -20.75 -12.81
C SER A 235 16.09 -20.88 -14.33
N LEU A 236 14.89 -20.59 -14.83
CA LEU A 236 14.51 -20.72 -16.23
C LEU A 236 14.63 -19.41 -17.01
N GLY A 237 14.45 -18.26 -16.35
CA GLY A 237 14.51 -16.95 -17.00
C GLY A 237 13.31 -16.61 -17.87
N THR A 238 12.33 -17.51 -17.99
CA THR A 238 11.16 -17.36 -18.86
C THR A 238 9.94 -16.90 -18.09
N CYS A 239 9.22 -15.91 -18.61
CA CYS A 239 7.95 -15.49 -18.01
C CYS A 239 6.95 -16.66 -17.96
N PRO A 240 6.14 -16.76 -16.89
CA PRO A 240 4.96 -17.59 -16.89
C PRO A 240 4.12 -17.31 -18.14
N ALA A 241 3.52 -18.35 -18.70
CA ALA A 241 2.55 -18.22 -19.78
C ALA A 241 1.42 -17.27 -19.37
N ALA A 242 0.60 -16.83 -20.34
CA ALA A 242 -0.53 -15.94 -20.09
C ALA A 242 -1.32 -16.45 -18.85
N PRO A 243 -1.34 -15.69 -17.73
CA PRO A 243 -1.89 -16.19 -16.50
C PRO A 243 -3.39 -16.39 -16.68
N SER A 244 -3.96 -17.35 -15.96
CA SER A 244 -5.42 -17.50 -15.90
C SER A 244 -6.08 -16.19 -15.50
N ALA A 245 -7.36 -16.00 -15.81
CA ALA A 245 -8.09 -14.84 -15.27
C ALA A 245 -7.92 -14.80 -13.73
N PRO A 246 -7.76 -13.61 -13.13
CA PRO A 246 -7.61 -13.50 -11.69
C PRO A 246 -8.91 -13.92 -11.01
N ALA A 247 -8.80 -14.42 -9.77
CA ALA A 247 -9.97 -14.49 -8.91
C ALA A 247 -10.50 -13.08 -8.71
N SER A 248 -11.83 -12.89 -8.69
CA SER A 248 -12.41 -11.55 -8.50
C SER A 248 -13.63 -11.56 -7.60
N LEU A 249 -13.84 -10.44 -6.89
CA LEU A 249 -14.94 -10.24 -5.97
C LEU A 249 -15.45 -8.80 -6.08
N VAL A 250 -16.76 -8.63 -6.32
CA VAL A 250 -17.43 -7.34 -6.14
C VAL A 250 -17.61 -7.09 -4.64
N LEU A 251 -17.09 -5.96 -4.16
CA LEU A 251 -17.13 -5.56 -2.75
C LEU A 251 -18.45 -4.84 -2.45
N ASN A 252 -19.57 -5.55 -2.50
CA ASN A 252 -20.93 -5.03 -2.26
C ASN A 252 -21.39 -5.13 -0.79
N MET A 253 -20.47 -5.45 0.10
CA MET A 253 -20.68 -5.54 1.55
C MET A 253 -20.69 -4.13 2.16
N PRO A 254 -21.84 -3.62 2.65
CA PRO A 254 -21.96 -2.22 3.03
C PRO A 254 -21.09 -1.86 4.24
N ASN A 255 -20.63 -0.61 4.27
CA ASN A 255 -20.01 -0.01 5.45
C ASN A 255 -21.05 0.10 6.59
N ALA A 256 -20.58 0.44 7.81
CA ALA A 256 -21.45 0.59 8.98
C ALA A 256 -22.57 1.64 8.83
N ASP A 257 -22.41 2.62 7.93
CA ASP A 257 -23.41 3.64 7.63
C ASP A 257 -24.38 3.21 6.49
N GLY A 258 -24.26 1.98 6.00
CA GLY A 258 -25.05 1.45 4.88
C GLY A 258 -24.55 1.86 3.50
N SER A 259 -23.50 2.69 3.39
CA SER A 259 -22.91 3.05 2.11
C SER A 259 -22.11 1.91 1.49
N LEU A 260 -21.97 1.90 0.16
CA LEU A 260 -21.09 0.94 -0.51
C LEU A 260 -19.61 1.26 -0.21
N PRO A 261 -18.74 0.23 -0.10
CA PRO A 261 -17.30 0.43 -0.02
C PRO A 261 -16.78 1.24 -1.21
N PHE A 262 -15.99 2.27 -0.91
CA PHE A 262 -15.41 3.17 -1.90
C PHE A 262 -13.92 3.36 -1.60
N SER A 263 -13.07 3.38 -2.62
CA SER A 263 -11.62 3.56 -2.48
C SER A 263 -11.02 2.56 -1.49
N VAL A 264 -11.33 1.28 -1.69
CA VAL A 264 -10.82 0.19 -0.85
C VAL A 264 -9.34 0.01 -1.11
N ILE A 265 -8.53 0.07 -0.06
CA ILE A 265 -7.07 0.04 -0.14
C ILE A 265 -6.57 -1.34 0.32
N PRO A 266 -5.94 -2.13 -0.56
CA PRO A 266 -5.26 -3.35 -0.15
C PRO A 266 -3.96 -2.97 0.59
N ALA A 267 -3.72 -3.59 1.73
CA ALA A 267 -2.54 -3.35 2.55
C ALA A 267 -1.33 -4.03 1.93
N LYS A 268 -0.22 -3.31 1.81
CA LYS A 268 1.07 -3.87 1.41
C LYS A 268 1.63 -4.67 2.57
N SER A 269 2.06 -5.90 2.31
CA SER A 269 2.75 -6.75 3.28
C SER A 269 3.92 -7.46 2.61
N ASN A 270 5.04 -7.57 3.33
CA ASN A 270 6.16 -8.42 2.95
C ASN A 270 6.21 -9.69 3.83
N ASP A 271 5.15 -9.95 4.58
CA ASP A 271 5.08 -11.08 5.50
C ASP A 271 4.73 -12.37 4.75
N THR A 272 5.22 -13.50 5.26
CA THR A 272 4.97 -14.83 4.68
C THR A 272 3.64 -15.47 5.11
N GLY A 273 2.77 -14.72 5.79
CA GLY A 273 1.47 -15.20 6.25
C GLY A 273 0.48 -15.41 5.11
N THR A 274 -0.64 -16.07 5.40
CA THR A 274 -1.76 -16.29 4.47
C THR A 274 -2.92 -15.33 4.72
N SER A 275 -2.65 -14.17 5.32
CA SER A 275 -3.67 -13.15 5.58
C SER A 275 -3.32 -11.88 4.84
N ALA A 276 -4.23 -11.45 3.97
CA ALA A 276 -4.20 -10.13 3.37
C ALA A 276 -5.29 -9.25 3.99
N TYR A 277 -5.08 -7.95 3.97
CA TYR A 277 -6.01 -6.99 4.55
C TYR A 277 -6.37 -5.91 3.55
N LEU A 278 -7.63 -5.51 3.57
CA LEU A 278 -8.10 -4.31 2.89
C LEU A 278 -8.64 -3.33 3.92
N VAL A 279 -8.68 -2.04 3.58
CA VAL A 279 -9.28 -1.02 4.44
C VAL A 279 -9.83 0.15 3.61
N ASN A 280 -10.95 0.74 4.04
CA ASN A 280 -11.50 1.96 3.45
C ASN A 280 -12.07 2.88 4.54
N ALA A 281 -12.21 4.14 4.17
CA ALA A 281 -12.95 5.12 4.93
C ALA A 281 -14.34 5.34 4.34
N LEU A 282 -15.23 5.92 5.14
CA LEU A 282 -16.50 6.49 4.70
C LEU A 282 -16.20 7.73 3.85
N LEU A 283 -16.83 7.79 2.68
CA LEU A 283 -16.54 8.81 1.65
C LEU A 283 -16.76 10.25 2.14
N ASN A 284 -17.75 10.45 3.03
CA ASN A 284 -18.16 11.76 3.51
C ASN A 284 -17.67 12.05 4.94
N GLY A 285 -16.72 11.26 5.45
CA GLY A 285 -16.32 11.31 6.84
C GLY A 285 -17.19 10.43 7.75
N GLY A 286 -16.76 10.29 8.99
CA GLY A 286 -17.44 9.54 10.03
C GLY A 286 -16.48 9.18 11.16
N ASN A 287 -16.77 8.11 11.89
CA ASN A 287 -15.99 7.64 13.04
C ASN A 287 -15.72 6.13 12.98
N ALA A 288 -15.75 5.55 11.77
CA ALA A 288 -15.43 4.16 11.53
C ALA A 288 -14.67 3.99 10.22
N LEU A 289 -13.81 2.97 10.16
CA LEU A 289 -13.27 2.41 8.92
C LEU A 289 -13.90 1.02 8.70
N THR A 290 -13.92 0.53 7.48
CA THR A 290 -14.20 -0.91 7.23
C THR A 290 -12.89 -1.60 6.96
N VAL A 291 -12.64 -2.71 7.66
CA VAL A 291 -11.48 -3.58 7.43
C VAL A 291 -11.98 -4.90 6.88
N TRP A 292 -11.22 -5.47 5.94
CA TRP A 292 -11.42 -6.82 5.43
C TRP A 292 -10.18 -7.64 5.75
N LYS A 293 -10.39 -8.87 6.20
CA LYS A 293 -9.35 -9.89 6.34
C LYS A 293 -9.65 -11.00 5.34
N LEU A 294 -8.71 -11.24 4.45
CA LEU A 294 -8.80 -12.26 3.41
C LEU A 294 -7.84 -13.41 3.73
N ASP A 295 -8.24 -14.63 3.39
CA ASP A 295 -7.36 -15.80 3.36
C ASP A 295 -6.74 -15.92 1.96
N THR A 296 -5.41 -15.95 1.92
CA THR A 296 -4.62 -16.06 0.68
C THR A 296 -3.83 -17.36 0.59
N ALA A 297 -4.13 -18.35 1.44
CA ALA A 297 -3.52 -19.69 1.32
C ALA A 297 -3.81 -20.33 -0.03
N ASP A 298 -5.00 -20.10 -0.58
CA ASP A 298 -5.34 -20.38 -1.99
C ASP A 298 -5.78 -19.07 -2.67
N PRO A 299 -4.86 -18.36 -3.34
CA PRO A 299 -5.17 -17.08 -3.99
C PRO A 299 -6.02 -17.20 -5.27
N THR A 300 -6.52 -18.40 -5.59
CA THR A 300 -7.54 -18.61 -6.63
C THR A 300 -8.96 -18.52 -6.09
N GLN A 301 -9.13 -18.46 -4.78
CA GLN A 301 -10.42 -18.31 -4.10
C GLN A 301 -10.36 -17.08 -3.18
N ILE A 302 -11.39 -16.22 -3.25
CA ILE A 302 -11.47 -15.06 -2.35
C ILE A 302 -12.41 -15.40 -1.20
N ASN A 303 -11.82 -15.71 -0.04
CA ASN A 303 -12.53 -15.95 1.21
C ASN A 303 -12.09 -14.93 2.26
N GLY A 304 -13.00 -14.52 3.14
CA GLY A 304 -12.65 -13.57 4.17
C GLY A 304 -13.81 -13.12 5.05
N VAL A 305 -13.48 -12.25 5.99
CA VAL A 305 -14.42 -11.57 6.88
C VAL A 305 -14.18 -10.06 6.80
N TYR A 306 -15.19 -9.28 7.13
CA TYR A 306 -15.07 -7.83 7.19
C TYR A 306 -15.87 -7.28 8.36
N GLY A 307 -15.52 -6.08 8.80
CA GLY A 307 -16.22 -5.44 9.90
C GLY A 307 -15.78 -4.00 10.10
N PRO A 308 -16.60 -3.22 10.82
CA PRO A 308 -16.25 -1.86 11.16
C PRO A 308 -15.17 -1.84 12.26
N VAL A 309 -14.31 -0.83 12.17
CA VAL A 309 -13.34 -0.48 13.19
C VAL A 309 -13.67 0.94 13.65
N SER A 310 -14.03 1.11 14.92
CA SER A 310 -14.30 2.44 15.48
C SER A 310 -13.02 3.27 15.58
N THR A 311 -13.10 4.54 15.19
CA THR A 311 -11.99 5.50 15.12
C THR A 311 -12.36 6.84 15.74
N ASN A 312 -11.38 7.71 15.94
CA ASN A 312 -11.66 9.13 16.16
C ASN A 312 -12.34 9.72 14.92
N PRO A 313 -13.30 10.65 15.10
CA PRO A 313 -14.01 11.24 13.97
C PRO A 313 -13.06 11.88 12.96
N TYR A 314 -13.39 11.71 11.69
CA TYR A 314 -12.75 12.34 10.55
C TYR A 314 -13.83 12.92 9.63
N SER A 315 -13.51 13.99 8.93
CA SER A 315 -14.42 14.68 8.00
C SER A 315 -13.76 14.95 6.66
N VAL A 316 -14.56 15.31 5.66
CA VAL A 316 -14.03 15.77 4.37
C VAL A 316 -13.19 17.04 4.60
N PRO A 317 -11.89 17.04 4.24
CA PRO A 317 -11.03 18.20 4.37
C PRO A 317 -11.41 19.31 3.38
N PRO A 318 -11.11 20.58 3.70
CA PRO A 318 -11.16 21.66 2.71
C PRO A 318 -10.07 21.48 1.65
N ASN A 319 -10.23 22.16 0.51
CA ASN A 319 -9.13 22.34 -0.45
C ASN A 319 -8.02 23.21 0.17
N ALA A 320 -6.79 23.04 -0.28
CA ALA A 320 -5.61 23.64 0.34
C ALA A 320 -5.17 24.95 -0.34
N GLU A 321 -4.83 25.96 0.47
CA GLU A 321 -4.22 27.21 0.02
C GLU A 321 -2.76 27.00 -0.42
N GLN A 322 -2.25 27.86 -1.30
CA GLN A 322 -0.84 27.86 -1.73
C GLN A 322 -0.33 29.27 -2.01
N ALA A 323 0.96 29.51 -1.81
CA ALA A 323 1.56 30.82 -2.04
C ALA A 323 1.41 31.33 -3.49
N GLY A 324 1.18 32.63 -3.63
CA GLY A 324 1.23 33.35 -4.91
C GLY A 324 0.00 33.18 -5.81
N THR A 325 -1.09 32.58 -5.30
CA THR A 325 -2.37 32.44 -6.04
C THR A 325 -3.55 32.25 -5.08
N SER A 326 -4.77 32.51 -5.57
CA SER A 326 -6.02 32.15 -4.87
C SER A 326 -6.58 30.79 -5.30
N ALA A 327 -5.93 30.11 -6.26
CA ALA A 327 -6.32 28.77 -6.68
C ALA A 327 -6.01 27.75 -5.59
N LEU A 328 -7.04 26.99 -5.19
CA LEU A 328 -6.91 25.96 -4.16
C LEU A 328 -6.55 24.60 -4.76
N ILE A 329 -5.76 23.82 -4.04
CA ILE A 329 -5.36 22.45 -4.39
C ILE A 329 -6.41 21.47 -3.87
N THR A 330 -6.81 20.50 -4.68
CA THR A 330 -7.74 19.47 -4.19
C THR A 330 -7.03 18.51 -3.22
N THR A 331 -7.70 18.22 -2.11
CA THR A 331 -7.17 17.34 -1.04
C THR A 331 -7.75 15.93 -1.10
N TRP A 332 -8.52 15.63 -2.16
CA TRP A 332 -9.08 14.31 -2.51
C TRP A 332 -10.07 13.69 -1.50
N GLY A 333 -10.56 14.49 -0.56
CA GLY A 333 -11.57 14.09 0.42
C GLY A 333 -10.98 13.25 1.55
N SER A 334 -11.83 12.48 2.24
CA SER A 334 -11.46 11.69 3.43
C SER A 334 -11.00 10.26 3.11
N ARG A 335 -10.69 9.98 1.85
CA ARG A 335 -10.31 8.64 1.37
C ARG A 335 -8.94 8.26 1.93
N LEU A 336 -8.75 6.96 2.15
CA LEU A 336 -7.43 6.42 2.47
C LEU A 336 -6.57 6.39 1.21
N PHE A 337 -5.27 6.60 1.37
CA PHE A 337 -4.32 6.65 0.24
C PHE A 337 -3.49 5.37 0.12
N ASN A 338 -3.00 4.84 1.23
CA ASN A 338 -2.34 3.54 1.27
C ASN A 338 -2.54 2.86 2.64
N ALA A 339 -2.22 1.56 2.67
CA ALA A 339 -2.18 0.79 3.90
C ALA A 339 -0.98 -0.17 3.87
N VAL A 340 -0.44 -0.50 5.04
CA VAL A 340 0.65 -1.44 5.23
C VAL A 340 0.29 -2.36 6.37
N TYR A 341 0.48 -3.67 6.20
CA TYR A 341 0.36 -4.63 7.27
C TYR A 341 1.73 -5.23 7.58
N ARG A 342 2.01 -5.40 8.87
CA ARG A 342 3.20 -6.06 9.40
C ARG A 342 2.85 -6.97 10.55
N THR A 343 3.34 -8.19 10.53
CA THR A 343 3.13 -9.18 11.57
C THR A 343 3.78 -8.68 12.85
N GLY A 344 3.03 -8.68 13.96
CA GLY A 344 3.46 -8.12 15.25
C GLY A 344 3.30 -6.60 15.38
N SER A 345 3.20 -5.85 14.28
CA SER A 345 3.02 -4.38 14.27
C SER A 345 1.60 -3.95 13.91
N GLY A 346 0.84 -4.73 13.16
CA GLY A 346 -0.58 -4.47 12.85
C GLY A 346 -0.82 -3.82 11.49
N LEU A 347 -2.06 -3.39 11.25
CA LEU A 347 -2.50 -2.75 10.01
C LEU A 347 -2.45 -1.23 10.17
N TRP A 348 -1.61 -0.59 9.38
CA TRP A 348 -1.39 0.86 9.38
C TRP A 348 -2.02 1.50 8.15
N THR A 349 -2.76 2.59 8.35
CA THR A 349 -3.33 3.38 7.23
C THR A 349 -3.47 4.85 7.61
N VAL A 350 -3.74 5.68 6.60
CA VAL A 350 -3.73 7.13 6.73
C VAL A 350 -4.68 7.77 5.73
N ASN A 351 -5.35 8.85 6.15
CA ASN A 351 -6.16 9.71 5.29
C ASN A 351 -5.93 11.20 5.57
N THR A 352 -6.36 12.01 4.60
CA THR A 352 -6.60 13.43 4.84
C THR A 352 -7.92 13.60 5.58
N THR A 353 -7.98 14.52 6.54
CA THR A 353 -9.19 14.87 7.26
C THR A 353 -9.30 16.36 7.53
N GLY A 354 -10.52 16.88 7.62
CA GLY A 354 -10.74 18.24 8.08
C GLY A 354 -10.48 18.38 9.59
N CYS A 355 -9.64 19.33 9.99
CA CYS A 355 -9.42 19.66 11.40
C CYS A 355 -9.19 21.16 11.62
N THR A 356 -9.32 21.66 12.85
CA THR A 356 -8.96 23.04 13.20
C THR A 356 -7.76 23.00 14.13
N PRO A 357 -6.53 23.28 13.65
CA PRO A 357 -5.35 23.38 14.49
C PRO A 357 -5.49 24.49 15.54
N ASN A 358 -4.81 24.34 16.69
CA ASN A 358 -4.80 25.39 17.70
C ASN A 358 -4.19 26.67 17.12
N GLY A 359 -4.91 27.79 17.21
CA GLY A 359 -4.51 29.07 16.61
C GLY A 359 -5.23 29.39 15.29
N ASP A 360 -5.88 28.41 14.67
CA ASP A 360 -6.68 28.64 13.47
C ASP A 360 -8.15 28.93 13.81
N THR A 361 -8.76 29.79 13.01
CA THR A 361 -10.21 30.10 13.05
C THR A 361 -10.99 29.38 11.96
N ALA A 362 -10.29 28.76 11.00
CA ALA A 362 -10.85 28.03 9.88
C ALA A 362 -10.38 26.57 9.89
N GLN A 363 -11.15 25.69 9.26
CA GLN A 363 -10.75 24.30 9.07
C GLN A 363 -9.57 24.23 8.09
N ARG A 364 -8.64 23.31 8.35
CA ARG A 364 -7.53 22.93 7.50
C ARG A 364 -7.64 21.47 7.07
N ALA A 365 -6.90 21.13 6.03
CA ALA A 365 -6.63 19.72 5.72
C ALA A 365 -5.52 19.23 6.66
N CYS A 366 -5.75 18.11 7.31
CA CYS A 366 -4.86 17.52 8.29
C CYS A 366 -4.68 16.04 7.94
N VAL A 367 -3.67 15.38 8.51
CA VAL A 367 -3.42 13.97 8.26
C VAL A 367 -3.79 13.17 9.49
N GLN A 368 -4.67 12.18 9.36
CA GLN A 368 -5.05 11.27 10.43
C GLN A 368 -4.54 9.87 10.11
N TRP A 369 -3.88 9.24 11.09
CA TRP A 369 -3.31 7.91 10.95
C TRP A 369 -3.88 6.94 11.97
N TYR A 370 -3.84 5.66 11.61
CA TYR A 370 -4.39 4.58 12.40
C TYR A 370 -3.44 3.39 12.39
N GLN A 371 -3.26 2.77 13.54
CA GLN A 371 -2.77 1.41 13.72
C GLN A 371 -3.93 0.57 14.24
N ILE A 372 -4.27 -0.47 13.50
CA ILE A 372 -5.42 -1.33 13.72
C ILE A 372 -4.90 -2.73 14.04
N ASP A 373 -5.51 -3.38 15.03
CA ASP A 373 -5.46 -4.83 15.15
C ASP A 373 -6.52 -5.43 14.22
N PRO A 374 -6.12 -6.05 13.10
CA PRO A 374 -7.08 -6.54 12.13
C PRO A 374 -7.67 -7.90 12.51
N ASN A 375 -7.25 -8.52 13.63
CA ASN A 375 -7.87 -9.73 14.15
C ASN A 375 -9.06 -9.40 15.06
N SER A 376 -8.92 -8.38 15.91
CA SER A 376 -9.99 -7.92 16.80
C SER A 376 -10.82 -6.78 16.22
N PHE A 377 -10.45 -6.23 15.05
CA PHE A 377 -11.14 -5.09 14.42
C PHE A 377 -11.16 -3.85 15.33
N THR A 378 -10.03 -3.54 15.97
CA THR A 378 -9.91 -2.41 16.92
C THR A 378 -8.74 -1.51 16.57
N VAL A 379 -8.90 -0.19 16.77
CA VAL A 379 -7.77 0.74 16.74
C VAL A 379 -6.91 0.51 17.99
N GLN A 380 -5.63 0.23 17.78
CA GLN A 380 -4.62 0.19 18.83
C GLN A 380 -4.10 1.60 19.13
N ARG A 381 -3.75 2.35 18.08
CA ARG A 381 -3.24 3.72 18.16
C ARG A 381 -3.75 4.54 16.99
N GLN A 382 -3.94 5.83 17.20
CA GLN A 382 -4.32 6.79 16.15
C GLN A 382 -3.87 8.19 16.55
N GLY A 383 -3.70 9.06 15.57
CA GLY A 383 -3.24 10.42 15.82
C GLY A 383 -3.51 11.35 14.65
N LEU A 384 -3.24 12.64 14.88
CA LEU A 384 -3.51 13.71 13.95
C LEU A 384 -2.24 14.56 13.77
N VAL A 385 -1.81 14.74 12.53
CA VAL A 385 -0.73 15.66 12.15
C VAL A 385 -1.37 16.95 11.64
N ARG A 386 -1.02 18.06 12.29
CA ARG A 386 -1.59 19.38 12.02
C ARG A 386 -0.68 20.49 12.51
N THR A 387 -0.69 21.62 11.80
CA THR A 387 0.03 22.84 12.15
C THR A 387 -0.85 24.03 11.79
N ALA A 388 -0.89 25.06 12.64
CA ALA A 388 -1.65 26.27 12.38
C ALA A 388 -1.23 26.92 11.06
N GLY A 389 -2.19 27.32 10.23
CA GLY A 389 -1.97 27.92 8.92
C GLY A 389 -1.63 26.95 7.78
N TYR A 390 -1.31 25.68 8.06
CA TYR A 390 -0.92 24.71 7.04
C TYR A 390 -2.04 23.72 6.71
N HIS A 391 -2.09 23.32 5.44
CA HIS A 391 -2.85 22.19 4.95
C HIS A 391 -1.91 21.03 4.67
N TYR A 392 -2.20 19.85 5.23
CA TYR A 392 -1.53 18.59 4.92
C TYR A 392 -2.49 17.63 4.23
N TYR A 393 -2.05 17.00 3.14
CA TYR A 393 -2.92 16.20 2.28
C TYR A 393 -2.14 15.15 1.48
N ALA A 394 -2.91 14.22 0.92
CA ALA A 394 -2.40 13.07 0.18
C ALA A 394 -1.31 12.30 0.94
N PRO A 395 -1.59 11.86 2.18
CA PRO A 395 -0.58 11.18 2.99
C PRO A 395 -0.29 9.77 2.49
N ALA A 396 0.89 9.27 2.81
CA ALA A 396 1.25 7.87 2.72
C ALA A 396 1.95 7.41 4.01
N ILE A 397 1.83 6.13 4.34
CA ILE A 397 2.41 5.53 5.54
C ILE A 397 3.25 4.29 5.22
N ALA A 398 4.36 4.11 5.92
CA ALA A 398 5.13 2.87 5.95
C ALA A 398 5.34 2.46 7.40
N ALA A 399 5.41 1.16 7.68
CA ALA A 399 5.66 0.63 9.01
C ALA A 399 6.65 -0.53 8.98
N ASN A 400 7.41 -0.68 10.07
CA ASN A 400 8.32 -1.80 10.31
C ASN A 400 7.74 -2.78 11.36
N ASP A 401 8.46 -3.87 11.58
CA ASP A 401 8.05 -4.94 12.50
C ASP A 401 8.29 -4.55 13.97
N GLU A 402 9.12 -3.53 14.22
CA GLU A 402 9.32 -2.93 15.53
C GLU A 402 8.14 -2.06 16.01
N GLY A 403 7.16 -1.81 15.13
CA GLY A 403 5.98 -0.99 15.47
C GLY A 403 6.20 0.52 15.30
N ASP A 404 7.25 0.91 14.59
CA ASP A 404 7.48 2.27 14.12
C ASP A 404 6.78 2.50 12.79
N ALA A 405 6.33 3.74 12.57
CA ALA A 405 5.76 4.17 11.30
C ALA A 405 6.36 5.50 10.85
N LEU A 406 6.59 5.61 9.54
CA LEU A 406 6.92 6.86 8.85
C LEU A 406 5.70 7.30 8.06
N LEU A 407 5.31 8.56 8.21
CA LEU A 407 4.32 9.19 7.37
C LEU A 407 5.04 10.11 6.40
N ALA A 408 4.47 10.32 5.24
CA ALA A 408 4.89 11.40 4.37
C ALA A 408 3.68 11.97 3.63
N PHE A 409 3.64 13.27 3.46
CA PHE A 409 2.46 13.98 2.99
C PHE A 409 2.85 15.27 2.30
N ASN A 410 1.95 15.78 1.46
CA ASN A 410 2.11 17.11 0.89
C ASN A 410 1.65 18.15 1.90
N GLY A 411 2.27 19.32 1.86
CA GLY A 411 1.84 20.46 2.66
C GLY A 411 1.93 21.78 1.92
N SER A 412 0.97 22.66 2.16
CA SER A 412 0.94 24.02 1.60
C SER A 412 0.19 24.98 2.53
N ALA A 413 0.37 26.29 2.32
CA ALA A 413 -0.29 27.36 3.08
C ALA A 413 -0.47 28.61 2.20
N ALA A 414 -1.22 29.60 2.66
CA ALA A 414 -1.38 30.87 1.94
C ALA A 414 -0.04 31.57 1.62
N ASP A 415 0.99 31.35 2.42
CA ASP A 415 2.34 31.90 2.29
C ASP A 415 3.41 30.84 1.94
N HIS A 416 3.03 29.57 1.75
CA HIS A 416 3.94 28.49 1.35
C HIS A 416 3.45 27.75 0.08
N HIS A 417 4.36 27.55 -0.87
CA HIS A 417 4.13 26.66 -1.99
C HIS A 417 4.02 25.20 -1.51
N VAL A 418 3.47 24.32 -2.36
CA VAL A 418 3.43 22.89 -2.07
C VAL A 418 4.83 22.33 -1.84
N GLY A 419 4.97 21.55 -0.76
CA GLY A 419 6.18 20.79 -0.42
C GLY A 419 5.82 19.40 0.08
N VAL A 420 6.84 18.56 0.27
CA VAL A 420 6.72 17.21 0.85
C VAL A 420 7.29 17.21 2.26
N TYR A 421 6.58 16.61 3.21
CA TYR A 421 6.89 16.55 4.63
C TYR A 421 6.85 15.10 5.11
N TYR A 422 7.55 14.77 6.20
CA TYR A 422 7.58 13.43 6.81
C TYR A 422 7.68 13.48 8.34
#